data_AF-A0A3D1RAA8-F1
#
_entry.id   AF-A0A3D1RAA8-F1
#
_cell.length_a   1.000
_cell.length_b   1.000
_cell.length_c   1.000
_cell.angle_alpha   90.00
_cell.angle_beta   90.00
_cell.angle_gamma   90.00
#
_symmetry.space_group_name_H-M   'P 1'
#
loop_
_entity.id
_entity.type
_entity.pdbx_description
1 polymer ?
#
loop_
_entity_poly.entity_id
_entity_poly.type
_entity_poly.pdbx_seq_one_letter_code
_entity_poly.pdbx_strand_id
1 'polypeptide(L)'
;TRAGPPPPRPCWGEGSLNDRRLTRTDRATEWRTLARWFAELDEPRDAHRLWRAATGLPPARHLYVDERSLERWELDGAGPQSSWLEAPPLKISLRLRTTGRYTRRGRLNDVVDKSREKAELARLARLEAEQLERAQRRLADGGSMRLSQIGTLDPTEFGLLLDLLGEALATKSGPNEVAEATSSDGGLFIRLEPIVEPGAPFAEIEVEAMGRFRGPDHLVTIQRLDRGIEEAAA
;
A
#
# COMPACT_ATOMS: atom_id res chain seq x y z
N THR A 1 -25.48 -38.12 30.65
CA THR A 1 -26.36 -37.90 29.49
C THR A 1 -25.87 -36.67 28.74
N ARG A 2 -25.43 -36.91 27.48
CA ARG A 2 -24.77 -36.04 26.48
C ARG A 2 -24.48 -34.57 26.84
N ALA A 3 -23.19 -34.27 27.02
CA ALA A 3 -22.62 -32.96 26.70
C ALA A 3 -22.85 -32.67 25.21
N GLY A 4 -23.47 -31.52 24.91
CA GLY A 4 -23.64 -31.04 23.54
C GLY A 4 -22.29 -30.71 22.89
N PRO A 5 -22.22 -30.71 21.55
CA PRO A 5 -20.97 -30.40 20.85
C PRO A 5 -20.51 -28.96 21.18
N PRO A 6 -19.19 -28.71 21.32
CA PRO A 6 -18.68 -27.38 21.55
C PRO A 6 -19.03 -26.45 20.36
N PRO A 7 -19.25 -25.14 20.60
CA PRO A 7 -19.54 -24.20 19.52
C PRO A 7 -18.40 -24.21 18.48
N PRO A 8 -18.71 -24.04 17.19
CA PRO A 8 -17.70 -24.05 16.14
C PRO A 8 -16.66 -22.97 16.41
N ARG A 9 -15.39 -23.36 16.49
CA ARG A 9 -14.27 -22.41 16.54
C ARG A 9 -14.21 -21.70 15.19
N PRO A 10 -14.32 -20.36 15.14
CA PRO A 10 -14.14 -19.65 13.88
C PRO A 10 -12.69 -19.84 13.42
N CYS A 11 -12.53 -20.56 12.32
CA CYS A 11 -11.31 -20.60 11.52
C CYS A 11 -11.18 -19.24 10.84
N TRP A 12 -10.47 -18.32 11.49
CA TRP A 12 -10.16 -17.00 10.94
C TRP A 12 -9.20 -17.16 9.76
N GLY A 13 -9.71 -16.93 8.54
CA GLY A 13 -8.89 -16.85 7.34
C GLY A 13 -7.95 -15.64 7.39
N GLU A 14 -6.74 -15.83 6.87
CA GLU A 14 -5.61 -14.90 6.93
C GLU A 14 -5.83 -13.64 6.08
N GLY A 15 -6.10 -12.53 6.76
CA GLY A 15 -6.06 -11.18 6.20
C GLY A 15 -6.73 -10.18 7.14
N SER A 16 -5.97 -9.22 7.68
CA SER A 16 -6.56 -8.13 8.47
C SER A 16 -7.31 -7.16 7.53
N LEU A 17 -8.43 -6.60 7.98
CA LEU A 17 -9.18 -5.55 7.26
C LEU A 17 -8.30 -4.35 6.88
N ASN A 18 -7.17 -4.19 7.55
CA ASN A 18 -6.23 -3.10 7.35
C ASN A 18 -5.10 -3.44 6.36
N ASP A 19 -4.78 -4.71 6.13
CA ASP A 19 -3.59 -5.12 5.36
C ASP A 19 -3.72 -5.03 3.83
N ARG A 20 -4.93 -4.85 3.29
CA ARG A 20 -5.13 -4.97 1.83
C ARG A 20 -5.57 -3.66 1.19
N ARG A 21 -4.58 -2.82 0.85
CA ARG A 21 -4.75 -1.70 -0.10
C ARG A 21 -4.89 -2.14 -1.56
N LEU A 22 -4.89 -3.46 -1.85
CA LEU A 22 -4.71 -4.03 -3.20
C LEU A 22 -5.89 -4.86 -3.74
N THR A 23 -7.08 -4.83 -3.13
CA THR A 23 -8.23 -5.57 -3.68
C THR A 23 -9.51 -4.72 -3.65
N ARG A 24 -10.26 -4.76 -4.77
CA ARG A 24 -11.54 -4.06 -4.97
C ARG A 24 -12.65 -4.77 -4.16
N THR A 25 -12.60 -4.69 -2.84
CA THR A 25 -13.63 -5.24 -1.94
C THR A 25 -14.52 -4.12 -1.39
N ASP A 26 -15.83 -4.36 -1.33
CA ASP A 26 -16.79 -3.41 -0.75
C ASP A 26 -16.64 -3.33 0.77
N ARG A 27 -15.85 -2.34 1.23
CA ARG A 27 -15.62 -2.05 2.64
C ARG A 27 -16.91 -1.92 3.45
N ALA A 28 -17.98 -1.37 2.87
CA ALA A 28 -19.21 -1.19 3.62
C ALA A 28 -19.82 -2.55 4.01
N THR A 29 -19.69 -3.55 3.16
CA THR A 29 -20.14 -4.93 3.43
C THR A 29 -19.27 -5.63 4.46
N GLU A 30 -17.95 -5.43 4.43
CA GLU A 30 -17.03 -5.95 5.45
C GLU A 30 -17.32 -5.36 6.84
N TRP A 31 -17.47 -4.03 6.94
CA TRP A 31 -17.80 -3.37 8.21
C TRP A 31 -19.17 -3.78 8.75
N ARG A 32 -20.18 -3.98 7.88
CA ARG A 32 -21.49 -4.50 8.29
C ARG A 32 -21.39 -5.93 8.80
N THR A 33 -20.55 -6.76 8.18
CA THR A 33 -20.34 -8.14 8.61
C THR A 33 -19.65 -8.20 9.97
N LEU A 34 -18.60 -7.40 10.16
CA LEU A 34 -17.93 -7.25 11.45
C LEU A 34 -18.90 -6.75 12.53
N ALA A 35 -19.76 -5.77 12.22
CA ALA A 35 -20.75 -5.25 13.16
C ALA A 35 -21.78 -6.30 13.60
N ARG A 36 -22.20 -7.20 12.69
CA ARG A 36 -23.07 -8.34 13.06
C ARG A 36 -22.35 -9.28 14.02
N TRP A 37 -21.10 -9.63 13.74
CA TRP A 37 -20.32 -10.46 14.65
C TRP A 37 -20.19 -9.83 16.03
N PHE A 38 -19.94 -8.52 16.14
CA PHE A 38 -19.94 -7.83 17.44
C PHE A 38 -21.29 -7.89 18.17
N ALA A 39 -22.41 -7.87 17.44
CA ALA A 39 -23.75 -7.93 18.02
C ALA A 39 -24.12 -9.34 18.54
N GLU A 40 -23.44 -10.37 18.05
CA GLU A 40 -23.64 -11.78 18.45
C GLU A 40 -22.73 -12.20 19.62
N LEU A 41 -21.84 -11.33 20.09
CA LEU A 41 -20.93 -11.63 21.21
C LEU A 41 -21.56 -11.33 22.57
N ASP A 42 -21.48 -12.31 23.46
CA ASP A 42 -21.97 -12.19 24.84
C ASP A 42 -20.92 -11.58 25.80
N GLU A 43 -19.63 -11.79 25.55
CA GLU A 43 -18.55 -11.39 26.46
C GLU A 43 -17.69 -10.24 25.90
N PRO A 44 -17.41 -9.17 26.67
CA PRO A 44 -16.53 -8.07 26.27
C PRO A 44 -15.12 -8.53 25.85
N ARG A 45 -14.63 -9.61 26.45
CA ARG A 45 -13.30 -10.18 26.13
C ARG A 45 -13.20 -10.67 24.70
N ASP A 46 -14.27 -11.29 24.18
CA ASP A 46 -14.30 -11.79 22.81
C ASP A 46 -14.42 -10.65 21.80
N ALA A 47 -15.08 -9.55 22.18
CA ALA A 47 -15.12 -8.32 21.38
C ALA A 47 -13.69 -7.75 21.17
N HIS A 48 -12.85 -7.75 22.22
CA HIS A 48 -11.45 -7.33 22.10
C HIS A 48 -10.60 -8.26 21.22
N ARG A 49 -10.83 -9.58 21.31
CA ARG A 49 -10.15 -10.58 20.45
C ARG A 49 -10.55 -10.40 18.99
N LEU A 50 -11.84 -10.26 18.72
CA LEU A 50 -12.38 -10.00 17.38
C LEU A 50 -11.81 -8.71 16.79
N TRP A 51 -11.77 -7.63 17.58
CA TRP A 51 -11.17 -6.37 17.14
C TRP A 51 -9.70 -6.51 16.74
N ARG A 52 -8.90 -7.19 17.57
CA ARG A 52 -7.47 -7.43 17.32
C ARG A 52 -7.26 -8.29 16.08
N ALA A 53 -8.02 -9.36 15.93
CA ALA A 53 -7.93 -10.25 14.78
C ALA A 53 -8.36 -9.55 13.47
N ALA A 54 -9.47 -8.81 13.52
CA ALA A 54 -10.02 -8.16 12.32
C ALA A 54 -9.19 -6.96 11.86
N THR A 55 -8.59 -6.19 12.77
CA THR A 55 -7.92 -4.92 12.40
C THR A 55 -6.41 -4.98 12.38
N GLY A 56 -5.79 -5.92 13.13
CA GLY A 56 -4.33 -5.94 13.31
C GLY A 56 -3.76 -4.70 14.00
N LEU A 57 -4.61 -3.80 14.52
CA LEU A 57 -4.16 -2.51 15.06
C LEU A 57 -3.47 -2.70 16.42
N PRO A 58 -2.36 -1.97 16.68
CA PRO A 58 -1.80 -1.90 18.01
C PRO A 58 -2.80 -1.23 18.97
N PRO A 59 -2.71 -1.50 20.29
CA PRO A 59 -3.55 -0.83 21.27
C PRO A 59 -3.35 0.70 21.18
N ALA A 60 -4.43 1.45 21.43
CA ALA A 60 -4.36 2.91 21.43
C ALA A 60 -3.37 3.39 22.51
N ARG A 61 -2.40 4.23 22.13
CA ARG A 61 -1.43 4.84 23.06
C ARG A 61 -2.01 6.04 23.80
N HIS A 62 -3.00 6.67 23.20
CA HIS A 62 -3.69 7.84 23.75
C HIS A 62 -5.19 7.61 23.65
N LEU A 63 -5.86 7.72 24.79
CA LEU A 63 -7.31 7.65 24.88
C LEU A 63 -7.82 9.02 25.28
N TYR A 64 -8.74 9.57 24.48
CA TYR A 64 -9.50 10.74 24.89
C TYR A 64 -10.77 10.29 25.61
N VAL A 65 -10.97 10.80 26.81
CA VAL A 65 -12.15 10.52 27.66
C VAL A 65 -12.88 11.84 27.87
N ASP A 66 -14.20 11.85 27.70
CA ASP A 66 -15.00 13.05 27.94
C ASP A 66 -15.23 13.27 29.44
N GLU A 67 -15.47 14.52 29.82
CA GLU A 67 -15.61 14.95 31.21
C GLU A 67 -16.73 14.21 31.95
N ARG A 68 -17.84 13.87 31.28
CA ARG A 68 -18.94 13.11 31.90
C ARG A 68 -18.55 11.67 32.21
N SER A 69 -17.71 11.08 31.37
CA SER A 69 -17.16 9.75 31.63
C SER A 69 -16.19 9.76 32.81
N LEU A 70 -15.37 10.82 32.93
CA LEU A 70 -14.49 11.00 34.08
C LEU A 70 -15.27 11.17 35.40
N GLU A 71 -16.27 12.05 35.42
CA GLU A 71 -17.17 12.26 36.57
C GLU A 71 -17.82 10.94 37.01
N ARG A 72 -18.26 10.13 36.04
CA ARG A 72 -18.90 8.85 36.34
C ARG A 72 -17.93 7.81 36.89
N TRP A 73 -16.71 7.74 36.37
CA TRP A 73 -15.68 6.86 36.92
C TRP A 73 -15.31 7.25 38.34
N GLU A 74 -15.23 8.54 38.63
CA GLU A 74 -15.00 9.04 40.00
C GLU A 74 -16.13 8.61 40.95
N LEU A 75 -17.39 8.73 40.53
CA LEU A 75 -18.55 8.26 41.29
C LEU A 75 -18.57 6.73 41.48
N ASP A 76 -18.12 5.98 40.47
CA ASP A 76 -18.02 4.51 40.51
C ASP A 76 -16.76 4.03 41.26
N GLY A 77 -15.94 4.95 41.80
CA GLY A 77 -14.73 4.65 42.57
C GLY A 77 -13.53 4.21 41.72
N ALA A 78 -13.61 4.36 40.40
CA ALA A 78 -12.51 4.08 39.48
C ALA A 78 -11.56 5.28 39.39
N GLY A 79 -10.31 5.06 39.80
CA GLY A 79 -9.27 6.09 39.82
C GLY A 79 -8.11 5.79 38.86
N PRO A 80 -7.06 6.62 38.84
CA PRO A 80 -5.90 6.45 37.97
C PRO A 80 -5.14 5.12 38.15
N GLN A 81 -5.33 4.45 39.30
CA GLN A 81 -4.70 3.17 39.64
C GLN A 81 -5.59 1.95 39.33
N SER A 82 -6.82 2.17 38.85
CA SER A 82 -7.73 1.08 38.51
C SER A 82 -7.22 0.33 37.27
N SER A 83 -7.18 -1.01 37.36
CA SER A 83 -6.85 -1.86 36.23
C SER A 83 -7.81 -1.61 35.08
N TRP A 84 -7.28 -1.43 33.87
CA TRP A 84 -8.08 -1.24 32.66
C TRP A 84 -9.09 -2.37 32.42
N LEU A 85 -8.76 -3.60 32.83
CA LEU A 85 -9.65 -4.76 32.68
C LEU A 85 -10.83 -4.76 33.67
N GLU A 86 -10.69 -4.06 34.78
CA GLU A 86 -11.68 -4.01 35.87
C GLU A 86 -12.40 -2.66 35.95
N ALA A 87 -11.89 -1.66 35.24
CA ALA A 87 -12.46 -0.33 35.18
C ALA A 87 -13.84 -0.34 34.50
N PRO A 88 -14.79 0.52 34.95
CA PRO A 88 -16.07 0.68 34.29
C PRO A 88 -15.87 1.05 32.80
N PRO A 89 -16.65 0.48 31.86
CA PRO A 89 -16.44 0.72 30.44
C PRO A 89 -16.73 2.17 30.06
N LEU A 90 -15.95 2.70 29.12
CA LEU A 90 -16.22 3.99 28.50
C LEU A 90 -17.54 3.92 27.73
N LYS A 91 -18.56 4.66 28.18
CA LYS A 91 -19.84 4.73 27.46
C LYS A 91 -19.76 5.78 26.36
N ILE A 92 -19.31 5.35 25.19
CA ILE A 92 -19.36 6.18 23.98
C ILE A 92 -20.82 6.37 23.61
N SER A 93 -21.35 7.57 23.84
CA SER A 93 -22.71 7.87 23.40
C SER A 93 -22.76 7.80 21.88
N LEU A 94 -23.60 6.89 21.33
CA LEU A 94 -23.85 6.78 19.88
C LEU A 94 -24.61 7.99 19.33
N ARG A 95 -24.57 9.15 19.99
CA ARG A 95 -25.32 10.37 19.64
C ARG A 95 -24.96 10.94 18.27
N LEU A 96 -23.95 10.41 17.60
CA LEU A 96 -23.76 10.61 16.16
C LEU A 96 -24.93 10.04 15.31
N ARG A 97 -25.75 9.12 15.83
CA ARG A 97 -26.89 8.50 15.14
C ARG A 97 -28.27 9.02 15.57
N THR A 98 -28.47 9.40 16.84
CA THR A 98 -29.81 9.79 17.35
C THR A 98 -30.08 11.29 17.29
N THR A 99 -29.06 12.12 17.52
CA THR A 99 -29.11 13.55 17.19
C THR A 99 -28.42 13.72 15.85
N GLY A 100 -29.22 13.70 14.78
CA GLY A 100 -28.73 13.97 13.44
C GLY A 100 -27.81 15.19 13.45
N ARG A 101 -26.57 15.00 12.98
CA ARG A 101 -25.52 16.01 12.88
C ARG A 101 -25.40 16.90 14.13
N TYR A 102 -24.48 16.55 15.02
CA TYR A 102 -23.68 17.61 15.65
C TYR A 102 -22.80 18.23 14.55
N THR A 103 -23.38 19.03 13.66
CA THR A 103 -22.63 20.13 13.08
C THR A 103 -22.31 21.01 14.27
N ARG A 104 -21.04 21.09 14.65
CA ARG A 104 -20.55 22.12 15.56
C ARG A 104 -21.25 23.42 15.14
N ARG A 105 -22.19 23.94 15.94
CA ARG A 105 -22.73 25.30 15.74
C ARG A 105 -21.62 26.25 16.16
N GLY A 106 -20.66 26.36 15.27
CA GLY A 106 -19.64 27.38 15.19
C GLY A 106 -19.47 27.64 13.70
N ARG A 107 -19.08 28.86 13.34
CA ARG A 107 -18.69 29.19 11.97
C ARG A 107 -17.83 28.03 11.45
N LEU A 108 -18.25 27.38 10.35
CA LEU A 108 -17.41 26.42 9.65
C LEU A 108 -16.03 27.05 9.53
N ASN A 109 -14.97 26.33 9.94
CA ASN A 109 -13.62 26.82 9.66
C ASN A 109 -13.60 27.19 8.19
N ASP A 110 -13.16 28.41 7.89
CA ASP A 110 -13.11 28.87 6.52
C ASP A 110 -12.35 27.81 5.72
N VAL A 111 -12.94 27.35 4.61
CA VAL A 111 -12.26 26.37 3.77
C VAL A 111 -11.04 27.10 3.25
N VAL A 112 -9.88 26.78 3.83
CA VAL A 112 -8.61 27.39 3.42
C VAL A 112 -8.49 27.16 1.92
N ASP A 113 -8.38 28.24 1.17
CA ASP A 113 -8.21 28.18 -0.27
C ASP A 113 -6.85 27.53 -0.56
N LYS A 114 -6.89 26.23 -0.88
CA LYS A 114 -5.72 25.44 -1.26
C LYS A 114 -5.43 25.46 -2.76
N SER A 115 -6.01 26.40 -3.50
CA SER A 115 -5.87 26.44 -4.97
C SER A 115 -4.42 26.63 -5.40
N ARG A 116 -3.62 27.37 -4.61
CA ARG A 116 -2.19 27.58 -4.88
C ARG A 116 -1.38 26.30 -4.66
N GLU A 117 -1.59 25.60 -3.55
CA GLU A 117 -0.90 24.35 -3.24
C GLU A 117 -1.29 23.24 -4.23
N LYS A 118 -2.57 23.17 -4.63
CA LYS A 118 -3.02 22.26 -5.68
C LYS A 118 -2.39 22.58 -7.03
N ALA A 119 -2.30 23.86 -7.40
CA ALA A 119 -1.66 24.27 -8.63
C ALA A 119 -0.17 23.92 -8.65
N GLU A 120 0.53 24.09 -7.51
CA GLU A 120 1.94 23.73 -7.40
C GLU A 120 2.16 22.22 -7.47
N LEU A 121 1.35 21.41 -6.77
CA LEU A 121 1.41 19.95 -6.89
C LEU A 121 1.12 19.49 -8.32
N ALA A 122 0.14 20.09 -9.00
CA ALA A 122 -0.15 19.78 -10.40
C ALA A 122 1.00 20.17 -11.34
N ARG A 123 1.72 21.26 -11.04
CA ARG A 123 2.92 21.67 -11.79
C ARG A 123 4.05 20.66 -11.61
N LEU A 124 4.32 20.24 -10.38
CA LEU A 124 5.35 19.24 -10.08
C LEU A 124 5.04 17.90 -10.75
N ALA A 125 3.80 17.41 -10.63
CA ALA A 125 3.37 16.16 -11.26
C ALA A 125 3.51 16.19 -12.80
N ARG A 126 3.30 17.35 -13.44
CA ARG A 126 3.54 17.51 -14.88
C ARG A 126 5.01 17.39 -15.23
N LEU A 127 5.89 18.03 -14.46
CA LEU A 127 7.33 17.95 -14.67
C LEU A 127 7.85 16.52 -14.49
N GLU A 128 7.39 15.82 -13.45
CA GLU A 128 7.71 14.41 -13.21
C GLU A 128 7.21 13.52 -14.36
N ALA A 129 5.98 13.73 -14.84
CA ALA A 129 5.44 12.99 -15.98
C ALA A 129 6.24 13.24 -17.27
N GLU A 130 6.69 14.48 -17.51
CA GLU A 130 7.55 14.80 -18.66
C GLU A 130 8.93 14.13 -18.55
N GLN A 131 9.52 14.10 -17.35
CA GLN A 131 10.79 13.40 -17.12
C GLN A 131 10.64 11.90 -17.36
N LEU A 132 9.58 11.28 -16.82
CA LEU A 132 9.30 9.87 -17.00
C LEU A 132 9.06 9.52 -18.49
N GLU A 133 8.29 10.34 -19.21
CA GLU A 133 8.06 10.13 -20.64
C GLU A 133 9.34 10.27 -21.48
N ARG A 134 10.23 11.21 -21.13
CA ARG A 134 11.55 11.32 -21.77
C ARG A 134 12.41 10.08 -21.51
N ALA A 135 12.46 9.64 -20.25
CA ALA A 135 13.20 8.45 -19.85
C ALA A 135 12.68 7.19 -20.58
N GLN A 136 11.37 7.01 -20.64
CA GLN A 136 10.74 5.91 -21.36
C GLN A 136 11.08 5.94 -22.85
N ARG A 137 11.02 7.10 -23.52
CA ARG A 137 11.37 7.21 -24.95
C ARG A 137 12.83 6.90 -25.23
N ARG A 138 13.73 7.27 -24.31
CA ARG A 138 15.16 7.01 -24.47
C ARG A 138 15.48 5.53 -24.31
N LEU A 139 14.90 4.86 -23.31
CA LEU A 139 15.18 3.46 -23.02
C LEU A 139 14.43 2.50 -23.95
N ALA A 140 13.18 2.81 -24.29
CA ALA A 140 12.31 1.92 -25.06
C ALA A 140 12.38 2.23 -26.58
N ASP A 141 13.58 2.27 -27.14
CA ASP A 141 13.79 2.44 -28.59
C ASP A 141 13.45 1.18 -29.40
N GLY A 142 13.22 0.04 -28.72
CA GLY A 142 12.91 -1.26 -29.29
C GLY A 142 14.10 -1.99 -29.90
N GLY A 143 15.27 -1.37 -29.91
CA GLY A 143 16.54 -1.95 -30.34
C GLY A 143 17.09 -2.92 -29.29
N SER A 144 17.77 -3.96 -29.77
CA SER A 144 18.59 -4.80 -28.90
C SER A 144 19.97 -4.14 -28.76
N MET A 145 20.40 -3.87 -27.53
CA MET A 145 21.71 -3.29 -27.23
C MET A 145 22.34 -3.95 -26.00
N ARG A 146 23.67 -3.88 -25.86
CA ARG A 146 24.32 -4.34 -24.62
C ARG A 146 24.10 -3.34 -23.49
N LEU A 147 23.98 -3.80 -22.25
CA LEU A 147 23.94 -2.92 -21.07
C LEU A 147 25.15 -1.97 -21.05
N SER A 148 26.32 -2.46 -21.45
CA SER A 148 27.55 -1.67 -21.58
C SER A 148 27.49 -0.54 -22.61
N GLN A 149 26.55 -0.58 -23.56
CA GLN A 149 26.40 0.43 -24.62
C GLN A 149 25.42 1.56 -24.25
N ILE A 150 24.68 1.44 -23.16
CA ILE A 150 23.72 2.45 -22.71
C ILE A 150 24.43 3.78 -22.34
N GLY A 151 25.68 3.69 -21.84
CA GLY A 151 26.51 4.85 -21.54
C GLY A 151 26.09 5.57 -20.26
N THR A 152 25.70 6.84 -20.39
CA THR A 152 25.36 7.72 -19.26
C THR A 152 23.85 7.88 -19.12
N LEU A 153 23.30 7.64 -17.94
CA LEU A 153 21.87 7.81 -17.63
C LEU A 153 21.66 8.90 -16.58
N ASP A 154 20.53 9.60 -16.67
CA ASP A 154 20.05 10.44 -15.58
C ASP A 154 19.43 9.58 -14.44
N PRO A 155 19.18 10.16 -13.24
CA PRO A 155 18.63 9.40 -12.12
C PRO A 155 17.24 8.78 -12.37
N THR A 156 16.40 9.42 -13.18
CA THR A 156 15.04 8.95 -13.50
C THR A 156 15.10 7.78 -14.48
N GLU A 157 15.92 7.89 -15.52
CA GLU A 157 16.20 6.83 -16.49
C GLU A 157 16.84 5.62 -15.81
N PHE A 158 17.80 5.85 -14.92
CA PHE A 158 18.46 4.78 -14.19
C PHE A 158 17.48 4.06 -13.25
N GLY A 159 16.60 4.79 -12.55
CA GLY A 159 15.55 4.19 -11.73
C GLY A 159 14.63 3.28 -12.55
N LEU A 160 14.18 3.75 -13.71
CA LEU A 160 13.33 2.97 -14.61
C LEU A 160 14.04 1.70 -15.13
N LEU A 161 15.33 1.80 -15.47
CA LEU A 161 16.13 0.65 -15.87
C LEU A 161 16.27 -0.37 -14.72
N LEU A 162 16.51 0.09 -13.49
CA LEU A 162 16.63 -0.79 -12.33
C LEU A 162 15.33 -1.51 -12.01
N ASP A 163 14.19 -0.84 -12.12
CA ASP A 163 12.88 -1.46 -11.92
C ASP A 163 12.66 -2.58 -12.95
N LEU A 164 12.94 -2.32 -14.23
CA LEU A 164 12.85 -3.32 -15.29
C LEU A 164 13.81 -4.50 -15.09
N LEU A 165 15.07 -4.22 -14.73
CA LEU A 165 16.06 -5.26 -14.44
C LEU A 165 15.65 -6.08 -13.22
N GLY A 166 15.07 -5.45 -12.19
CA GLY A 166 14.54 -6.11 -11.01
C GLY A 166 13.45 -7.11 -11.36
N GLU A 167 12.46 -6.69 -12.16
CA GLU A 167 11.39 -7.56 -12.63
C GLU A 167 11.93 -8.71 -13.49
N ALA A 168 12.81 -8.42 -14.45
CA ALA A 168 13.41 -9.44 -15.32
C ALA A 168 14.23 -10.47 -14.51
N LEU A 169 15.11 -10.02 -13.62
CA LEU A 169 15.98 -10.90 -12.83
C LEU A 169 15.20 -11.73 -11.82
N ALA A 170 14.07 -11.22 -11.31
CA ALA A 170 13.19 -11.98 -10.43
C ALA A 170 12.55 -13.20 -11.12
N THR A 171 12.44 -13.20 -12.45
CA THR A 171 11.92 -14.34 -13.22
C THR A 171 12.97 -15.41 -13.53
N LYS A 172 14.28 -15.10 -13.38
CA LYS A 172 15.36 -16.04 -13.71
C LYS A 172 15.48 -17.16 -12.67
N SER A 173 15.55 -18.40 -13.14
CA SER A 173 15.91 -19.55 -12.29
C SER A 173 17.41 -19.87 -12.36
N GLY A 174 18.09 -19.46 -13.43
CA GLY A 174 19.54 -19.61 -13.60
C GLY A 174 20.22 -18.39 -14.25
N PRO A 175 21.56 -18.24 -14.08
CA PRO A 175 22.30 -17.07 -14.57
C PRO A 175 22.32 -16.95 -16.10
N ASN A 176 22.28 -18.07 -16.82
CA ASN A 176 22.38 -18.13 -18.28
C ASN A 176 21.02 -18.29 -18.99
N GLU A 177 19.92 -18.04 -18.30
CA GLU A 177 18.58 -18.06 -18.91
C GLU A 177 18.23 -16.71 -19.53
N VAL A 178 17.41 -16.72 -20.57
CA VAL A 178 16.74 -15.52 -21.06
C VAL A 178 15.62 -15.16 -20.09
N ALA A 179 15.50 -13.88 -19.75
CA ALA A 179 14.47 -13.37 -18.86
C ALA A 179 13.59 -12.38 -19.61
N GLU A 180 12.28 -12.50 -19.45
CA GLU A 180 11.31 -11.59 -20.04
C GLU A 180 10.37 -11.13 -18.92
N ALA A 181 10.16 -9.83 -18.82
CA ALA A 181 9.29 -9.26 -17.82
C ALA A 181 8.61 -7.99 -18.32
N THR A 182 7.52 -7.65 -17.63
CA THR A 182 6.82 -6.39 -17.83
C THR A 182 7.03 -5.53 -16.59
N SER A 183 7.21 -4.22 -16.79
CA SER A 183 7.25 -3.25 -15.70
C SER A 183 6.00 -3.35 -14.82
N SER A 184 6.12 -3.03 -13.53
CA SER A 184 5.02 -3.05 -12.55
C SER A 184 3.81 -2.20 -12.95
N ASP A 185 4.00 -1.16 -13.76
CA ASP A 185 2.95 -0.30 -14.31
C ASP A 185 2.28 -0.85 -15.59
N GLY A 186 2.85 -1.91 -16.16
CA GLY A 186 2.40 -2.54 -17.40
C GLY A 186 2.77 -1.79 -18.68
N GLY A 187 3.56 -0.72 -18.60
CA GLY A 187 3.84 0.17 -19.74
C GLY A 187 5.05 -0.24 -20.60
N LEU A 188 5.93 -1.06 -20.05
CA LEU A 188 7.20 -1.43 -20.68
C LEU A 188 7.43 -2.93 -20.59
N PHE A 189 8.01 -3.48 -21.66
CA PHE A 189 8.51 -4.84 -21.73
C PHE A 189 10.03 -4.82 -21.80
N ILE A 190 10.67 -5.73 -21.06
CA ILE A 190 12.11 -5.96 -21.11
C ILE A 190 12.38 -7.43 -21.42
N ARG A 191 13.30 -7.66 -22.34
CA ARG A 191 13.92 -8.94 -22.60
C ARG A 191 15.42 -8.85 -22.34
N LEU A 192 15.91 -9.75 -21.49
CA LEU A 192 17.27 -9.81 -21.01
C LEU A 192 17.92 -11.13 -21.45
N GLU A 193 18.91 -11.05 -22.31
CA GLU A 193 19.65 -12.20 -22.83
C GLU A 193 21.09 -12.20 -22.26
N PRO A 194 21.52 -13.30 -21.62
CA PRO A 194 22.85 -13.39 -21.03
C PRO A 194 23.92 -13.56 -22.09
N ILE A 195 25.07 -12.87 -21.91
CA ILE A 195 26.24 -13.02 -22.78
C ILE A 195 27.11 -14.16 -22.21
N VAL A 196 27.00 -15.34 -22.81
CA VAL A 196 27.73 -16.54 -22.36
C VAL A 196 29.06 -16.65 -23.12
N GLU A 197 30.01 -15.80 -22.74
CA GLU A 197 31.40 -15.84 -23.25
C GLU A 197 32.38 -16.14 -22.09
N PRO A 198 33.51 -16.84 -22.33
CA PRO A 198 34.54 -17.03 -21.31
C PRO A 198 35.10 -15.66 -20.88
N GLY A 199 34.90 -15.29 -19.61
CA GLY A 199 35.26 -13.96 -19.11
C GLY A 199 34.21 -12.89 -19.43
N ALA A 200 32.93 -13.27 -19.48
CA ALA A 200 31.79 -12.41 -19.77
C ALA A 200 31.98 -10.97 -19.25
N PRO A 201 31.85 -9.96 -20.14
CA PRO A 201 32.16 -8.58 -19.79
C PRO A 201 31.23 -8.06 -18.69
N PHE A 202 31.73 -7.10 -17.93
CA PHE A 202 30.90 -6.32 -17.02
C PHE A 202 30.39 -5.10 -17.77
N ALA A 203 29.10 -4.79 -17.61
CA ALA A 203 28.55 -3.50 -17.98
C ALA A 203 28.92 -2.47 -16.91
N GLU A 204 29.32 -1.28 -17.36
CA GLU A 204 29.55 -0.10 -16.52
C GLU A 204 28.70 1.03 -17.10
N ILE A 205 27.77 1.54 -16.29
CA ILE A 205 26.83 2.62 -16.67
C ILE A 205 27.12 3.80 -15.75
N GLU A 206 27.36 4.96 -16.33
CA GLU A 206 27.52 6.20 -15.55
C GLU A 206 26.14 6.77 -15.23
N VAL A 207 25.92 7.15 -13.97
CA VAL A 207 24.66 7.76 -13.52
C VAL A 207 24.97 9.18 -13.09
N GLU A 208 24.34 10.14 -13.77
CA GLU A 208 24.55 11.57 -13.51
C GLU A 208 24.31 11.88 -12.04
N ALA A 209 25.30 12.51 -11.40
CA ALA A 209 25.30 12.86 -9.98
C ALA A 209 25.12 11.69 -8.96
N MET A 210 25.12 10.42 -9.40
CA MET A 210 24.97 9.23 -8.55
C MET A 210 26.17 8.27 -8.61
N GLY A 211 27.04 8.36 -9.62
CA GLY A 211 28.26 7.56 -9.71
C GLY A 211 28.21 6.52 -10.82
N ARG A 212 28.70 5.30 -10.58
CA ARG A 212 28.81 4.26 -11.61
C ARG A 212 28.16 2.96 -11.15
N PHE A 213 27.26 2.42 -11.98
CA PHE A 213 26.64 1.12 -11.80
C PHE A 213 27.45 0.06 -12.54
N ARG A 214 27.74 -1.08 -11.89
CA ARG A 214 28.50 -2.18 -12.49
C ARG A 214 27.82 -3.52 -12.24
N GLY A 215 27.68 -4.33 -13.29
CA GLY A 215 27.07 -5.66 -13.23
C GLY A 215 27.44 -6.52 -14.43
N PRO A 216 26.99 -7.78 -14.50
CA PRO A 216 27.21 -8.63 -15.67
C PRO A 216 26.56 -8.01 -16.91
N ASP A 217 27.27 -8.01 -18.04
CA ASP A 217 26.73 -7.48 -19.29
C ASP A 217 25.68 -8.44 -19.85
N HIS A 218 24.62 -7.85 -20.40
CA HIS A 218 23.49 -8.56 -20.99
C HIS A 218 23.07 -7.82 -22.26
N LEU A 219 22.53 -8.56 -23.22
CA LEU A 219 21.76 -7.97 -24.31
C LEU A 219 20.37 -7.64 -23.76
N VAL A 220 19.98 -6.37 -23.90
CA VAL A 220 18.71 -5.83 -23.42
C VAL A 220 17.92 -5.34 -24.61
N THR A 221 16.65 -5.72 -24.65
CA THR A 221 15.66 -5.12 -25.55
C THR A 221 14.55 -4.56 -24.68
N ILE A 222 14.29 -3.25 -24.78
CA ILE A 222 13.23 -2.57 -24.04
C ILE A 222 12.24 -2.01 -25.05
N GLN A 223 10.96 -2.30 -24.86
CA GLN A 223 9.89 -1.87 -25.75
C GLN A 223 8.73 -1.27 -24.96
N ARG A 224 8.08 -0.23 -25.51
CA ARG A 224 6.80 0.24 -24.97
C ARG A 224 5.74 -0.79 -25.31
N LEU A 225 4.98 -1.18 -24.30
CA LEU A 225 3.72 -1.87 -24.53
C LEU A 225 2.68 -0.77 -24.71
N ASP A 226 2.25 -0.57 -25.95
CA ASP A 226 1.05 0.21 -26.20
C ASP A 226 -0.06 -0.48 -25.41
N ARG A 227 -0.57 0.17 -24.36
CA ARG A 227 -1.84 -0.27 -23.75
C ARG A 227 -2.88 -0.16 -24.85
N GLY A 228 -3.11 -1.26 -25.55
CA GLY A 228 -4.20 -1.40 -26.48
C GLY A 228 -5.46 -0.94 -25.78
N ILE A 229 -6.08 0.08 -26.36
CA ILE A 229 -7.44 0.48 -26.05
C ILE A 229 -8.31 -0.72 -26.46
N GLU A 230 -8.52 -1.67 -25.54
CA GLU A 230 -9.47 -2.78 -25.70
C GLU A 230 -10.56 -2.69 -24.63
N GLU A 231 -11.06 -1.48 -24.39
CA GLU A 231 -12.28 -1.25 -23.60
C GLU A 231 -13.16 -0.15 -24.23
N ALA A 232 -13.36 -0.24 -25.55
CA ALA A 232 -14.32 0.58 -26.28
C ALA A 232 -14.96 -0.17 -27.46
N ALA A 233 -15.50 -1.38 -27.21
CA ALA A 233 -16.58 -1.99 -28.01
C ALA A 233 -17.03 -3.31 -27.37
N ALA A 234 -17.85 -3.23 -26.32
CA ALA A 234 -18.80 -4.28 -25.95
C ALA A 234 -19.97 -3.65 -25.19
#